data_AF-A0A3A0ANN0-F1
#
_entry.id   AF-A0A3A0ANN0-F1
#
_cell.length_a   1.000
_cell.length_b   1.000
_cell.length_c   1.000
_cell.angle_alpha   90.00
_cell.angle_beta   90.00
_cell.angle_gamma   90.00
#
_symmetry.space_group_name_H-M   'P 1'
#
loop_
_entity.id
_entity.type
_entity.pdbx_description
1 polymer ?
#
loop_
_entity_poly.entity_id
_entity_poly.type
_entity_poly.pdbx_seq_one_letter_code
_entity_poly.pdbx_strand_id
1 'polypeptide(L)'
;MAVEFEIAITFIVYLLFFAWLGYRRGFRAEMTVFLVALLGWIGLMVFGDVVVTLANLFGKFVAFALSGGLGEGGDAAFEALRTAPDVITEANRESFLFVIWVILVVITYVVTTTQATQRRQRGTPVIPLTPGALADALAGVFAGQRRAAAPPPDARLRGWSVILGIANGLLFASIFLPRLLALLAPQTVAYTGIPDSTSPFRILGAGLRVVFDAIGQLWELIQPQGSWVLLILLTLFLILVAGTLRGGRGGNAGANS
;
A
#
# COMPACT_ATOMS: atom_id res chain seq x y z
N MET A 1 -29.78 6.67 -2.11
CA MET A 1 -29.49 8.12 -2.24
C MET A 1 -28.44 8.59 -1.22
N ALA A 2 -28.76 8.78 0.07
CA ALA A 2 -27.76 9.30 1.03
C ALA A 2 -26.59 8.32 1.31
N VAL A 3 -26.88 7.03 1.50
CA VAL A 3 -25.87 5.99 1.81
C VAL A 3 -24.90 5.78 0.65
N GLU A 4 -25.39 5.72 -0.59
CA GLU A 4 -24.56 5.53 -1.79
C GLU A 4 -23.57 6.70 -1.97
N PHE A 5 -24.04 7.92 -1.73
CA PHE A 5 -23.21 9.12 -1.77
C PHE A 5 -22.10 9.09 -0.70
N GLU A 6 -22.44 8.67 0.52
CA GLU A 6 -21.47 8.53 1.62
C GLU A 6 -20.39 7.49 1.31
N ILE A 7 -20.78 6.32 0.77
CA ILE A 7 -19.85 5.27 0.33
C ILE A 7 -18.90 5.83 -0.74
N ALA A 8 -19.44 6.54 -1.73
CA ALA A 8 -18.65 7.06 -2.84
C ALA A 8 -17.67 8.16 -2.40
N ILE A 9 -18.09 9.07 -1.51
CA ILE A 9 -17.18 10.06 -0.91
C ILE A 9 -16.07 9.37 -0.14
N THR A 10 -16.42 8.41 0.72
CA THR A 10 -15.45 7.68 1.55
C THR A 10 -14.42 6.98 0.67
N PHE A 11 -14.87 6.40 -0.44
CA PHE A 11 -14.00 5.76 -1.42
C PHE A 11 -13.08 6.76 -2.15
N ILE A 12 -13.58 7.94 -2.54
CA ILE A 12 -12.74 8.99 -3.13
C ILE A 12 -11.67 9.47 -2.14
N VAL A 13 -12.06 9.74 -0.89
CA VAL A 13 -11.12 10.16 0.16
C VAL A 13 -10.05 9.09 0.39
N TYR A 14 -10.45 7.82 0.39
CA TYR A 14 -9.54 6.68 0.47
C TYR A 14 -8.54 6.66 -0.71
N LEU A 15 -8.99 6.84 -1.95
CA LEU A 15 -8.10 6.89 -3.11
C LEU A 15 -7.16 8.10 -3.07
N LEU A 16 -7.64 9.26 -2.65
CA LEU A 16 -6.83 10.47 -2.48
C LEU A 16 -5.75 10.29 -1.41
N PHE A 17 -6.06 9.59 -0.32
CA PHE A 17 -5.08 9.24 0.70
C PHE A 17 -3.95 8.38 0.13
N PHE A 18 -4.27 7.36 -0.67
CA PHE A 18 -3.28 6.52 -1.34
C PHE A 18 -2.49 7.26 -2.42
N ALA A 19 -3.14 8.14 -3.18
CA ALA A 19 -2.51 9.05 -4.14
C ALA A 19 -1.45 9.93 -3.45
N TRP A 20 -1.80 10.49 -2.29
CA TRP A 20 -0.91 11.32 -1.47
C TRP A 20 0.25 10.50 -0.87
N LEU A 21 -0.01 9.29 -0.38
CA LEU A 21 1.04 8.37 0.07
C LEU A 21 2.03 8.07 -1.03
N GLY A 22 1.54 7.77 -2.24
CA GLY A 22 2.39 7.51 -3.39
C GLY A 22 3.24 8.71 -3.80
N TYR A 23 2.69 9.93 -3.70
CA TYR A 23 3.46 11.17 -3.87
C TYR A 23 4.61 11.30 -2.84
N ARG A 24 4.34 10.99 -1.57
CA ARG A 24 5.31 11.14 -0.47
C ARG A 24 6.45 10.12 -0.54
N ARG A 25 6.14 8.85 -0.87
CA ARG A 25 7.10 7.73 -0.87
C ARG A 25 7.89 7.60 -2.17
N GLY A 26 7.31 8.03 -3.28
CA GLY A 26 7.93 7.99 -4.60
C GLY A 26 7.78 6.64 -5.31
N PHE A 27 8.03 6.66 -6.62
CA PHE A 27 7.63 5.59 -7.55
C PHE A 27 8.20 4.22 -7.21
N ARG A 28 9.50 4.13 -6.87
CA ARG A 28 10.16 2.83 -6.64
C ARG A 28 9.57 2.09 -5.43
N ALA A 29 9.36 2.81 -4.32
CA ALA A 29 8.79 2.22 -3.10
C ALA A 29 7.36 1.75 -3.33
N GLU A 30 6.55 2.56 -4.00
CA GLU A 30 5.17 2.18 -4.35
C GLU A 30 5.12 0.98 -5.29
N MET A 31 5.98 0.94 -6.32
CA MET A 31 6.04 -0.18 -7.27
C MET A 31 6.41 -1.47 -6.56
N THR A 32 7.38 -1.44 -5.63
CA THR A 32 7.75 -2.61 -4.83
C THR A 32 6.56 -3.07 -3.97
N VAL A 33 5.87 -2.16 -3.29
CA VAL A 33 4.68 -2.53 -2.49
C VAL A 33 3.59 -3.12 -3.39
N PHE A 34 3.32 -2.53 -4.55
CA PHE A 34 2.33 -3.02 -5.51
C PHE A 34 2.65 -4.43 -5.98
N LEU A 35 3.87 -4.66 -6.44
CA LEU A 35 4.30 -5.98 -6.93
C LEU A 35 4.26 -7.01 -5.82
N VAL A 36 4.73 -6.68 -4.61
CA VAL A 36 4.71 -7.62 -3.49
C VAL A 36 3.29 -7.91 -3.02
N ALA A 37 2.41 -6.90 -3.00
CA ALA A 37 1.00 -7.09 -2.67
C ALA A 37 0.32 -7.99 -3.71
N LEU A 38 0.47 -7.69 -5.01
CA LEU A 38 -0.16 -8.44 -6.08
C LEU A 38 0.38 -9.87 -6.20
N LEU A 39 1.71 -10.02 -6.28
CA LEU A 39 2.34 -11.34 -6.41
C LEU A 39 2.24 -12.15 -5.13
N GLY A 40 2.31 -11.51 -3.96
CA GLY A 40 2.10 -12.16 -2.67
C GLY A 40 0.69 -12.71 -2.54
N TRP A 41 -0.32 -11.95 -3.01
CA TRP A 41 -1.71 -12.42 -3.04
C TRP A 41 -1.87 -13.62 -3.97
N ILE A 42 -1.41 -13.50 -5.21
CA ILE A 42 -1.49 -14.60 -6.20
C ILE A 42 -0.72 -15.83 -5.69
N GLY A 43 0.49 -15.64 -5.17
CA GLY A 43 1.33 -16.70 -4.63
C GLY A 43 0.66 -17.42 -3.46
N LEU A 44 0.03 -16.70 -2.53
CA LEU A 44 -0.68 -17.34 -1.42
C LEU A 44 -1.92 -18.10 -1.86
N MET A 45 -2.58 -17.69 -2.95
CA MET A 45 -3.72 -18.45 -3.50
C MET A 45 -3.25 -19.73 -4.21
N VAL A 46 -2.09 -19.71 -4.88
CA VAL A 46 -1.52 -20.87 -5.58
C VAL A 46 -0.85 -21.85 -4.62
N PHE A 47 -0.10 -21.34 -3.64
CA PHE A 47 0.72 -22.12 -2.71
C PHE A 47 0.11 -22.20 -1.31
N GLY A 48 -1.17 -21.84 -1.16
CA GLY A 48 -1.86 -21.76 0.14
C GLY A 48 -1.80 -23.08 0.92
N ASP A 49 -1.97 -24.21 0.24
CA ASP A 49 -1.92 -25.53 0.88
C ASP A 49 -0.54 -25.85 1.46
N VAL A 50 0.53 -25.45 0.76
CA VAL A 50 1.90 -25.62 1.24
C VAL A 50 2.13 -24.77 2.48
N VAL A 51 1.67 -23.51 2.47
CA VAL A 51 1.81 -22.58 3.60
C VAL A 51 1.02 -23.07 4.81
N VAL A 52 -0.21 -23.55 4.62
CA VAL A 52 -1.05 -24.12 5.68
C VAL A 52 -0.43 -25.39 6.27
N THR A 53 0.06 -26.28 5.41
CA THR A 53 0.75 -27.51 5.85
C THR A 53 1.99 -27.17 6.67
N LEU A 54 2.80 -26.20 6.21
CA LEU A 54 3.99 -25.76 6.94
C LEU A 54 3.62 -25.12 8.29
N ALA A 55 2.54 -24.34 8.35
CA ALA A 55 2.06 -23.72 9.58
C ALA A 55 1.53 -24.75 10.58
N ASN A 56 0.77 -25.76 10.13
CA ASN A 56 0.30 -26.86 10.96
C ASN A 56 1.46 -27.72 11.47
N LEU A 57 2.46 -27.98 10.63
CA LEU A 57 3.69 -28.66 11.04
C LEU A 57 4.44 -27.86 12.10
N PHE A 58 4.57 -26.55 11.91
CA PHE A 58 5.20 -25.66 12.89
C PHE A 58 4.42 -25.64 14.22
N GLY A 59 3.09 -25.54 14.17
CA GLY A 59 2.23 -25.62 15.36
C GLY A 59 2.40 -26.93 16.13
N LYS A 60 2.45 -28.05 15.42
CA LYS A 60 2.73 -29.38 15.99
C LYS A 60 4.13 -29.46 16.60
N PHE A 61 5.14 -28.89 15.94
CA PHE A 61 6.49 -28.80 16.49
C PHE A 61 6.56 -27.97 17.77
N VAL A 62 5.87 -26.82 17.82
CA VAL A 62 5.78 -26.00 19.04
C VAL A 62 5.08 -26.76 20.16
N ALA A 63 3.97 -27.46 19.87
CA ALA A 63 3.29 -28.30 20.86
C ALA A 63 4.20 -29.42 21.41
N PHE A 64 4.98 -30.06 20.55
CA PHE A 64 5.99 -31.06 20.92
C PHE A 64 7.11 -30.47 21.80
N ALA A 65 7.62 -29.28 21.45
CA ALA A 65 8.65 -28.62 22.25
C ALA A 65 8.12 -28.25 23.65
N LEU A 66 6.87 -27.76 23.72
CA LEU A 66 6.21 -27.39 24.97
C LEU A 66 5.83 -28.60 25.85
N SER A 67 5.59 -29.78 25.26
CA SER A 67 5.32 -31.02 26.02
C SER A 67 6.59 -31.70 26.56
N GLY A 68 7.76 -31.08 26.40
CA GLY A 68 9.03 -31.63 26.86
C GLY A 68 9.69 -32.61 25.90
N GLY A 69 9.30 -32.60 24.62
CA GLY A 69 9.86 -33.49 23.59
C GLY A 69 11.34 -33.27 23.27
N LEU A 70 11.94 -32.19 23.78
CA LEU A 70 13.39 -31.96 23.72
C LEU A 70 14.15 -32.55 24.92
N GLY A 71 13.44 -33.16 25.89
CA GLY A 71 14.00 -33.81 27.08
C GLY A 71 13.88 -35.34 27.05
N GLU A 72 14.06 -36.00 28.20
CA GLU A 72 14.10 -37.47 28.32
C GLU A 72 12.73 -38.18 28.15
N GLY A 73 11.63 -37.42 28.06
CA GLY A 73 10.25 -37.94 27.97
C GLY A 73 9.73 -38.10 26.53
N GLY A 74 10.51 -38.69 25.63
CA GLY A 74 10.20 -38.75 24.19
C GLY A 74 8.82 -39.34 23.86
N ASP A 75 8.40 -40.41 24.54
CA ASP A 75 7.16 -41.12 24.22
C ASP A 75 5.90 -40.27 24.42
N ALA A 76 5.83 -39.51 25.52
CA ALA A 76 4.71 -38.61 25.81
C ALA A 76 4.65 -37.44 24.80
N ALA A 77 5.81 -36.96 24.35
CA ALA A 77 5.87 -35.89 23.36
C ALA A 77 5.47 -36.37 21.95
N PHE A 78 5.84 -37.60 21.58
CA PHE A 78 5.38 -38.21 20.32
C PHE A 78 3.87 -38.48 20.31
N GLU A 79 3.30 -38.88 21.45
CA GLU A 79 1.84 -39.02 21.59
C GLU A 79 1.15 -37.66 21.43
N ALA A 80 1.64 -36.61 22.10
CA ALA A 80 1.15 -35.25 21.94
C ALA A 80 1.21 -34.74 20.50
N LEU A 81 2.27 -35.08 19.74
CA LEU A 81 2.41 -34.71 18.33
C LEU A 81 1.35 -35.38 17.44
N ARG A 82 1.01 -36.65 17.72
CA ARG A 82 0.00 -37.41 16.95
C ARG A 82 -1.41 -36.92 17.20
N THR A 83 -1.71 -36.52 18.43
CA THR A 83 -3.05 -36.06 18.83
C THR A 83 -3.24 -34.56 18.69
N ALA A 84 -2.18 -33.79 18.44
CA ALA A 84 -2.25 -32.34 18.29
C ALA A 84 -3.16 -31.97 17.11
N PRO A 85 -4.25 -31.21 17.36
CA PRO A 85 -5.12 -30.74 16.31
C PRO A 85 -4.37 -29.77 15.39
N ASP A 86 -4.78 -29.73 14.13
CA ASP A 86 -4.27 -28.73 13.20
C ASP A 86 -4.70 -27.32 13.67
N VAL A 87 -3.72 -26.42 13.81
CA VAL A 87 -3.95 -25.04 14.24
C VAL A 87 -4.79 -24.29 13.20
N ILE A 88 -4.53 -24.58 11.92
CA ILE A 88 -5.23 -24.05 10.77
C ILE A 88 -6.12 -25.15 10.21
N THR A 89 -7.43 -24.94 10.36
CA THR A 89 -8.51 -25.80 9.87
C THR A 89 -9.08 -25.22 8.58
N GLU A 90 -9.91 -25.99 7.86
CA GLU A 90 -10.57 -25.49 6.66
C GLU A 90 -11.42 -24.23 6.94
N ALA A 91 -12.02 -24.15 8.13
CA ALA A 91 -12.87 -23.03 8.53
C ALA A 91 -12.10 -21.70 8.72
N ASN A 92 -10.81 -21.74 9.06
CA ASN A 92 -9.98 -20.53 9.28
C ASN A 92 -8.85 -20.38 8.25
N ARG A 93 -8.71 -21.32 7.31
CA ARG A 93 -7.66 -21.35 6.28
C ARG A 93 -7.55 -20.05 5.52
N GLU A 94 -8.67 -19.51 5.03
CA GLU A 94 -8.67 -18.28 4.24
C GLU A 94 -8.27 -17.06 5.07
N SER A 95 -8.80 -16.93 6.28
CA SER A 95 -8.46 -15.84 7.21
C SER A 95 -6.98 -15.87 7.57
N PHE A 96 -6.42 -17.06 7.78
CA PHE A 96 -5.00 -17.24 8.05
C PHE A 96 -4.11 -16.78 6.89
N LEU A 97 -4.40 -17.25 5.66
CA LEU A 97 -3.65 -16.84 4.47
C LEU A 97 -3.74 -15.32 4.23
N PHE A 98 -4.92 -14.74 4.46
CA PHE A 98 -5.11 -13.30 4.39
C PHE A 98 -4.24 -12.56 5.42
N VAL A 99 -4.20 -13.00 6.68
CA VAL A 99 -3.35 -12.40 7.72
C VAL A 99 -1.87 -12.46 7.34
N ILE A 100 -1.38 -13.59 6.81
CA ILE A 100 0.00 -13.70 6.30
C ILE A 100 0.26 -12.67 5.21
N TRP A 101 -0.66 -12.54 4.26
CA TRP A 101 -0.55 -11.55 3.19
C TRP A 101 -0.46 -10.12 3.74
N VAL A 102 -1.32 -9.76 4.70
CA VAL A 102 -1.30 -8.44 5.34
C VAL A 102 0.04 -8.18 6.03
N ILE A 103 0.55 -9.15 6.79
CA ILE A 103 1.86 -9.05 7.45
C ILE A 103 2.96 -8.81 6.42
N LEU A 104 2.96 -9.58 5.33
CA LEU A 104 3.94 -9.47 4.24
C LEU A 104 3.90 -8.08 3.58
N VAL A 105 2.70 -7.53 3.33
CA VAL A 105 2.53 -6.17 2.78
C VAL A 105 3.02 -5.11 3.77
N VAL A 106 2.67 -5.22 5.06
CA VAL A 106 3.07 -4.25 6.10
C VAL A 106 4.58 -4.23 6.27
N ILE A 107 5.22 -5.40 6.36
CA ILE A 107 6.69 -5.50 6.44
C ILE A 107 7.31 -4.84 5.22
N THR A 108 6.82 -5.16 4.02
CA THR A 108 7.32 -4.55 2.77
C THR A 108 7.16 -3.04 2.78
N TYR A 109 6.03 -2.53 3.25
CA TYR A 109 5.76 -1.10 3.36
C TYR A 109 6.74 -0.41 4.32
N VAL A 110 6.99 -0.98 5.49
CA VAL A 110 7.93 -0.45 6.49
C VAL A 110 9.36 -0.44 5.93
N VAL A 111 9.82 -1.58 5.40
CA VAL A 111 11.17 -1.74 4.84
C VAL A 111 11.43 -0.75 3.71
N THR A 112 10.49 -0.63 2.76
CA THR A 112 10.65 0.29 1.61
C THR A 112 10.61 1.77 2.03
N THR A 113 9.92 2.12 3.12
CA THR A 113 9.87 3.49 3.65
C THR A 113 11.18 3.91 4.32
N THR A 114 11.84 3.00 5.06
CA THR A 114 13.13 3.29 5.70
C THR A 114 14.23 3.56 4.66
N GLN A 115 14.27 2.78 3.58
CA GLN A 115 15.25 2.94 2.50
C GLN A 115 15.12 4.28 1.77
N ALA A 116 13.89 4.75 1.54
CA ALA A 116 13.64 6.05 0.92
C ALA A 116 14.21 7.21 1.76
N THR A 117 14.10 7.10 3.08
CA THR A 117 14.63 8.10 4.02
C THR A 117 16.15 8.10 4.06
N GLN A 118 16.77 6.91 4.11
CA GLN A 118 18.23 6.78 4.10
C GLN A 118 18.87 7.33 2.81
N ARG A 119 18.23 7.14 1.65
CA ARG A 119 18.72 7.70 0.38
C ARG A 119 18.71 9.23 0.38
N ARG A 120 17.69 9.85 0.96
CA ARG A 120 17.66 11.31 1.12
C ARG A 120 18.79 11.79 2.02
N GLN A 121 19.06 11.08 3.11
CA GLN A 121 20.14 11.45 4.04
C GLN A 121 21.54 11.29 3.42
N ARG A 122 21.79 10.21 2.65
CA ARG A 122 23.08 10.01 1.95
C ARG A 122 23.38 11.06 0.88
N GLY A 123 22.35 11.69 0.32
CA GLY A 123 22.52 12.79 -0.64
C GLY A 123 22.87 14.12 0.00
N THR A 124 22.77 14.26 1.33
CA THR A 124 23.21 15.45 2.06
C THR A 124 24.72 15.33 2.26
N PRO A 125 25.55 16.17 1.62
CA PRO A 125 26.98 16.16 1.89
C PRO A 125 27.18 16.43 3.38
N VAL A 126 27.82 15.50 4.08
CA VAL A 126 28.29 15.73 5.45
C VAL A 126 29.38 16.78 5.33
N ILE A 127 29.06 18.03 5.61
CA ILE A 127 30.04 19.11 5.64
C ILE A 127 30.96 18.79 6.82
N PRO A 128 32.24 18.47 6.61
CA PRO A 128 33.15 18.25 7.72
C PRO A 128 33.19 19.54 8.55
N LEU A 129 33.12 19.42 9.88
CA LEU A 129 33.22 20.55 10.82
C LEU A 129 34.67 21.05 10.92
N THR A 130 35.31 21.31 9.79
CA THR A 130 36.59 22.01 9.76
C THR A 130 36.32 23.52 9.78
N PRO A 131 37.16 24.31 10.49
CA PRO A 131 37.01 25.77 10.55
C PRO A 131 36.90 26.42 9.15
N GLY A 132 37.63 25.88 8.17
CA GLY A 132 37.56 26.32 6.77
C GLY A 132 36.22 25.99 6.09
N ALA A 133 35.69 24.76 6.26
CA ALA A 133 34.42 24.37 5.66
C ALA A 133 33.22 25.11 6.29
N LEU A 134 33.30 25.46 7.57
CA LEU A 134 32.30 26.33 8.22
C LEU A 134 32.37 27.75 7.65
N ALA A 135 33.58 28.31 7.46
CA ALA A 135 33.77 29.63 6.86
C ALA A 135 33.26 29.67 5.42
N ASP A 136 33.54 28.64 4.61
CA ASP A 136 33.05 28.52 3.22
C ASP A 136 31.54 28.34 3.16
N ALA A 137 30.95 27.55 4.07
CA ALA A 137 29.51 27.36 4.15
C ALA A 137 28.80 28.66 4.55
N LEU A 138 29.32 29.38 5.56
CA LEU A 138 28.78 30.68 5.97
C LEU A 138 28.97 31.72 4.86
N ALA A 139 30.12 31.77 4.20
CA ALA A 139 30.35 32.64 3.05
C ALA A 139 29.35 32.38 1.92
N GLY A 140 29.04 31.12 1.62
CA GLY A 140 28.00 30.75 0.65
C GLY A 140 26.59 31.16 1.06
N VAL A 141 26.26 31.12 2.37
CA VAL A 141 24.99 31.60 2.92
C VAL A 141 24.88 33.12 2.79
N PHE A 142 25.95 33.87 3.12
CA PHE A 142 25.96 35.33 3.06
C PHE A 142 26.11 35.89 1.63
N ALA A 143 26.78 35.17 0.73
CA ALA A 143 26.93 35.58 -0.67
C ALA A 143 25.65 35.47 -1.50
N GLY A 144 24.53 35.02 -0.92
CA GLY A 144 23.26 34.87 -1.64
C GLY A 144 23.31 33.80 -2.74
N GLN A 145 24.39 33.03 -2.84
CA GLN A 145 24.58 31.93 -3.77
C GLN A 145 23.72 30.74 -3.32
N ARG A 146 22.40 30.88 -3.50
CA ARG A 146 21.53 29.71 -3.70
C ARG A 146 22.00 29.05 -4.98
N ARG A 147 22.98 28.15 -4.90
CA ARG A 147 23.28 27.22 -5.99
C ARG A 147 21.94 26.63 -6.38
N ALA A 148 21.47 26.94 -7.60
CA ALA A 148 20.24 26.38 -8.12
C ALA A 148 20.43 24.87 -8.11
N ALA A 149 19.91 24.22 -7.06
CA ALA A 149 20.04 22.80 -6.88
C ALA A 149 19.45 22.18 -8.14
N ALA A 150 20.27 21.40 -8.85
CA ALA A 150 19.82 20.73 -10.05
C ALA A 150 18.47 20.07 -9.75
N PRO A 151 17.44 20.27 -10.60
CA PRO A 151 16.13 19.73 -10.34
C PRO A 151 16.29 18.23 -10.08
N PRO A 152 15.68 17.69 -9.00
CA PRO A 152 15.88 16.30 -8.65
C PRO A 152 15.52 15.46 -9.88
N PRO A 153 16.36 14.50 -10.30
CA PRO A 153 16.22 13.75 -11.56
C PRO A 153 14.88 13.02 -11.69
N ASP A 154 14.10 12.96 -10.62
CA ASP A 154 12.91 12.12 -10.48
C ASP A 154 11.59 12.89 -10.67
N ALA A 155 11.59 14.15 -11.12
CA ALA A 155 10.38 14.97 -11.21
C ALA A 155 9.27 14.32 -12.07
N ARG A 156 9.63 13.70 -13.22
CA ARG A 156 8.68 12.93 -14.05
C ARG A 156 8.10 11.71 -13.34
N LEU A 157 8.91 11.06 -12.49
CA LEU A 157 8.49 9.85 -11.76
C LEU A 157 7.52 10.18 -10.62
N ARG A 158 7.41 11.44 -10.19
CA ARG A 158 6.45 11.86 -9.15
C ARG A 158 5.00 11.77 -9.59
N GLY A 159 4.70 12.07 -10.86
CA GLY A 159 3.33 11.89 -11.38
C GLY A 159 2.93 10.41 -11.39
N TRP A 160 3.86 9.55 -11.84
CA TRP A 160 3.65 8.10 -11.84
C TRP A 160 3.48 7.52 -10.45
N SER A 161 4.13 8.07 -9.42
CA SER A 161 3.96 7.57 -8.05
C SER A 161 2.58 7.86 -7.47
N VAL A 162 1.92 8.93 -7.90
CA VAL A 162 0.52 9.22 -7.54
C VAL A 162 -0.42 8.16 -8.14
N ILE A 163 -0.28 7.90 -9.44
CA ILE A 163 -1.08 6.89 -10.16
C ILE A 163 -0.89 5.51 -9.52
N LEU A 164 0.37 5.18 -9.20
CA LEU A 164 0.69 3.90 -8.58
C LEU A 164 0.17 3.79 -7.15
N GLY A 165 0.17 4.90 -6.40
CA GLY A 165 -0.51 5.00 -5.11
C GLY A 165 -2.00 4.68 -5.24
N ILE A 166 -2.70 5.30 -6.19
CA ILE A 166 -4.12 5.00 -6.48
C ILE A 166 -4.30 3.52 -6.84
N ALA A 167 -3.44 2.97 -7.70
CA ALA A 167 -3.50 1.56 -8.09
C ALA A 167 -3.29 0.62 -6.88
N ASN A 168 -2.39 0.96 -5.97
CA ASN A 168 -2.22 0.28 -4.69
C ASN A 168 -3.50 0.33 -3.85
N GLY A 169 -4.09 1.52 -3.69
CA GLY A 169 -5.37 1.69 -2.97
C GLY A 169 -6.48 0.83 -3.58
N LEU A 170 -6.62 0.81 -4.90
CA LEU A 170 -7.59 -0.03 -5.60
C LEU A 170 -7.35 -1.52 -5.38
N LEU A 171 -6.09 -1.97 -5.48
CA LEU A 171 -5.72 -3.35 -5.21
C LEU A 171 -6.08 -3.73 -3.77
N PHE A 172 -5.72 -2.90 -2.79
CA PHE A 172 -6.05 -3.14 -1.39
C PHE A 172 -7.56 -3.16 -1.17
N ALA A 173 -8.31 -2.18 -1.67
CA ALA A 173 -9.76 -2.17 -1.57
C ALA A 173 -10.39 -3.44 -2.16
N SER A 174 -9.93 -3.89 -3.34
CA SER A 174 -10.48 -5.08 -3.99
C SER A 174 -10.25 -6.37 -3.21
N ILE A 175 -9.15 -6.47 -2.45
CA ILE A 175 -8.80 -7.67 -1.68
C ILE A 175 -9.32 -7.57 -0.24
N PHE A 176 -9.12 -6.43 0.43
CA PHE A 176 -9.51 -6.21 1.82
C PHE A 176 -11.01 -6.08 1.99
N LEU A 177 -11.69 -5.27 1.17
CA LEU A 177 -13.08 -4.88 1.44
C LEU A 177 -14.01 -6.10 1.53
N PRO A 178 -13.96 -7.08 0.60
CA PRO A 178 -14.81 -8.27 0.70
C PRO A 178 -14.51 -9.10 1.96
N ARG A 179 -13.23 -9.23 2.32
CA ARG A 179 -12.78 -10.00 3.50
C ARG A 179 -13.17 -9.31 4.81
N LEU A 180 -13.08 -7.99 4.85
CA LEU A 180 -13.44 -7.18 6.01
C LEU A 180 -14.95 -7.18 6.22
N LEU A 181 -15.74 -7.10 5.14
CA LEU A 181 -17.19 -7.26 5.17
C LEU A 181 -17.60 -8.67 5.63
N ALA A 182 -16.91 -9.72 5.18
CA ALA A 182 -17.17 -11.09 5.64
C ALA A 182 -16.96 -11.25 7.16
N LEU A 183 -15.97 -10.53 7.72
CA LEU A 183 -15.69 -10.55 9.16
C LEU A 183 -16.67 -9.70 9.97
N LEU A 184 -17.02 -8.50 9.49
CA LEU A 184 -17.89 -7.56 10.23
C LEU A 184 -19.38 -7.85 10.06
N ALA A 185 -19.79 -8.36 8.90
CA ALA A 185 -21.19 -8.52 8.53
C ALA A 185 -21.40 -9.83 7.72
N PRO A 186 -21.14 -11.01 8.30
CA PRO A 186 -21.21 -12.29 7.59
C PRO A 186 -22.56 -12.54 6.90
N GLN A 187 -23.65 -12.00 7.46
CA GLN A 187 -25.00 -12.10 6.90
C GLN A 187 -25.15 -11.40 5.54
N THR A 188 -24.37 -10.35 5.27
CA THR A 188 -24.47 -9.56 4.03
C THR A 188 -23.80 -10.25 2.84
N VAL A 189 -22.78 -11.07 3.09
CA VAL A 189 -22.00 -11.75 2.05
C VAL A 189 -22.81 -12.88 1.40
N ALA A 190 -23.66 -13.56 2.17
CA ALA A 190 -24.54 -14.61 1.68
C ALA A 190 -25.50 -14.15 0.56
N TYR A 191 -25.84 -12.87 0.49
CA TYR A 191 -26.75 -12.31 -0.53
C TYR A 191 -26.05 -11.86 -1.81
N THR A 192 -24.76 -11.54 -1.75
CA THR A 192 -24.03 -10.99 -2.89
C THR A 192 -23.60 -12.03 -3.92
N GLY A 193 -23.83 -13.33 -3.65
CA GLY A 193 -23.52 -14.40 -4.60
C GLY A 193 -22.06 -14.41 -5.03
N ILE A 194 -21.14 -13.97 -4.15
CA ILE A 194 -19.71 -14.02 -4.42
C ILE A 194 -19.38 -15.50 -4.63
N PRO A 195 -19.01 -15.91 -5.85
CA PRO A 195 -18.78 -17.32 -6.12
C PRO A 195 -17.63 -17.79 -5.22
N ASP A 196 -17.79 -18.96 -4.59
CA ASP A 196 -16.76 -19.72 -3.84
C ASP A 196 -15.54 -20.10 -4.73
N SER A 197 -15.39 -19.48 -5.89
CA SER A 197 -14.42 -19.83 -6.91
C SER A 197 -13.01 -19.44 -6.46
N THR A 198 -12.16 -20.46 -6.44
CA THR A 198 -10.71 -20.48 -6.23
C THR A 198 -9.89 -19.59 -7.16
N SER A 199 -10.49 -18.84 -8.08
CA SER A 199 -9.75 -18.06 -9.07
C SER A 199 -9.51 -16.61 -8.59
N PRO A 200 -8.26 -16.22 -8.27
CA PRO A 200 -7.94 -14.88 -7.74
C PRO A 200 -8.32 -13.75 -8.71
N PHE A 201 -8.28 -14.02 -10.01
CA PHE A 201 -8.68 -13.05 -11.04
C PHE A 201 -10.17 -12.72 -11.01
N ARG A 202 -11.04 -13.66 -10.59
CA ARG A 202 -12.48 -13.36 -10.46
C ARG A 202 -12.77 -12.50 -9.24
N ILE A 203 -12.08 -12.73 -8.12
CA ILE A 203 -12.20 -11.89 -6.93
C ILE A 203 -11.75 -10.46 -7.26
N LEU A 204 -10.59 -10.33 -7.91
CA LEU A 204 -10.10 -9.05 -8.39
C LEU A 204 -11.11 -8.38 -9.32
N GLY A 205 -11.62 -9.12 -10.32
CA GLY A 205 -12.61 -8.63 -11.27
C GLY A 205 -13.92 -8.19 -10.61
N ALA A 206 -14.40 -8.93 -9.61
CA ALA A 206 -15.59 -8.57 -8.84
C ALA A 206 -15.38 -7.29 -8.04
N GLY A 207 -14.25 -7.17 -7.32
CA GLY A 207 -13.90 -5.94 -6.60
C GLY A 207 -13.74 -4.74 -7.54
N LEU A 208 -13.09 -4.94 -8.69
CA LEU A 208 -12.90 -3.90 -9.70
C LEU A 208 -14.24 -3.45 -10.31
N ARG A 209 -15.17 -4.40 -10.52
CA ARG A 209 -16.52 -4.10 -10.99
C ARG A 209 -17.30 -3.28 -9.97
N VAL A 210 -17.27 -3.65 -8.68
CA VAL A 210 -17.90 -2.85 -7.62
C VAL A 210 -17.35 -1.42 -7.59
N VAL A 211 -16.04 -1.26 -7.77
CA VAL A 211 -15.41 0.07 -7.88
C VAL A 211 -15.91 0.83 -9.10
N PHE A 212 -15.94 0.21 -10.28
CA PHE A 212 -16.42 0.87 -11.49
C PHE A 212 -17.91 1.20 -11.45
N ASP A 213 -18.72 0.34 -10.84
CA ASP A 213 -20.14 0.58 -10.62
C ASP A 213 -20.33 1.78 -9.68
N ALA A 214 -19.55 1.88 -8.59
CA ALA A 214 -19.56 3.04 -7.70
C ALA A 214 -19.12 4.34 -8.40
N ILE A 215 -18.10 4.27 -9.28
CA ILE A 215 -17.69 5.40 -10.12
C ILE A 215 -18.81 5.80 -11.09
N GLY A 216 -19.48 4.82 -11.70
CA GLY A 216 -20.61 5.05 -12.59
C GLY A 216 -21.77 5.75 -11.88
N GLN A 217 -22.14 5.29 -10.68
CA GLN A 217 -23.17 5.92 -9.85
C GLN A 217 -22.79 7.36 -9.48
N LEU A 218 -21.54 7.60 -9.10
CA LEU A 218 -21.05 8.94 -8.82
C LEU A 218 -21.11 9.84 -10.07
N TRP A 219 -20.82 9.26 -11.25
CA TRP A 219 -20.93 9.96 -12.52
C TRP A 219 -22.37 10.34 -12.86
N GLU A 220 -23.33 9.43 -12.68
CA GLU A 220 -24.76 9.71 -12.88
C GLU A 220 -25.27 10.82 -11.95
N LEU A 221 -24.74 10.90 -10.72
CA LEU A 221 -25.09 11.95 -9.76
C LEU A 221 -24.50 13.32 -10.16
N ILE A 222 -23.33 13.34 -10.79
CA ILE A 222 -22.67 14.55 -11.30
C ILE A 222 -23.28 15.00 -12.63
N GLN A 223 -23.72 14.06 -13.48
CA GLN A 223 -24.23 14.33 -14.83
C GLN A 223 -25.29 15.45 -14.89
N PRO A 224 -26.32 15.50 -14.02
CA PRO A 224 -27.32 16.58 -14.04
C PRO A 224 -26.76 17.96 -13.69
N GLN A 225 -25.65 18.04 -12.95
CA GLN A 225 -24.96 19.29 -12.62
C GLN A 225 -23.76 19.56 -13.56
N GLY A 226 -23.67 18.78 -14.64
CA GLY A 226 -22.43 18.40 -15.32
C GLY A 226 -21.52 19.55 -15.71
N SER A 227 -22.03 20.63 -16.29
CA SER A 227 -21.15 21.69 -16.81
C SER A 227 -20.41 22.47 -15.72
N TRP A 228 -21.10 22.82 -14.62
CA TRP A 228 -20.51 23.65 -13.57
C TRP A 228 -19.63 22.83 -12.62
N VAL A 229 -20.07 21.62 -12.25
CA VAL A 229 -19.27 20.72 -11.42
C VAL A 229 -18.01 20.30 -12.17
N LEU A 230 -18.08 19.95 -13.45
CA LEU A 230 -16.89 19.65 -14.25
C LEU A 230 -15.96 20.86 -14.35
N LEU A 231 -16.49 22.07 -14.52
CA LEU A 231 -15.66 23.28 -14.50
C LEU A 231 -14.94 23.48 -13.16
N ILE A 232 -15.62 23.30 -12.03
CA ILE A 232 -15.01 23.43 -10.70
C ILE A 232 -13.95 22.34 -10.48
N LEU A 233 -14.28 21.08 -10.80
CA LEU A 233 -13.37 19.95 -10.66
C LEU A 233 -12.15 20.10 -11.58
N LEU A 234 -12.35 20.51 -12.82
CA LEU A 234 -11.29 20.82 -13.78
C LEU A 234 -10.43 21.99 -13.28
N THR A 235 -11.04 23.04 -12.71
CA THR A 235 -10.32 24.18 -12.16
C THR A 235 -9.47 23.76 -10.96
N LEU A 236 -10.03 22.99 -10.03
CA LEU A 236 -9.29 22.42 -8.90
C LEU A 236 -8.16 21.51 -9.37
N PHE A 237 -8.42 20.65 -10.35
CA PHE A 237 -7.42 19.77 -10.95
C PHE A 237 -6.30 20.59 -11.61
N LEU A 238 -6.63 21.63 -12.37
CA LEU A 238 -5.65 22.54 -12.97
C LEU A 238 -4.85 23.30 -11.92
N ILE A 239 -5.48 23.75 -10.83
CA ILE A 239 -4.78 24.40 -9.70
C ILE A 239 -3.81 23.42 -9.05
N LEU A 240 -4.22 22.17 -8.86
CA LEU A 240 -3.38 21.11 -8.30
C LEU A 240 -2.18 20.84 -9.22
N VAL A 241 -2.44 20.63 -10.51
CA VAL A 241 -1.39 20.41 -11.53
C VAL A 241 -0.47 21.63 -11.62
N ALA A 242 -1.01 22.84 -11.70
CA ALA A 242 -0.23 24.08 -11.74
C ALA A 242 0.60 24.27 -10.46
N GLY A 243 0.06 23.93 -9.29
CA GLY A 243 0.79 23.93 -8.02
C GLY A 243 1.95 22.95 -8.03
N THR A 244 1.76 21.75 -8.58
CA THR A 244 2.85 20.77 -8.72
C THR A 244 3.93 21.21 -9.72
N LEU A 245 3.57 21.98 -10.76
CA LEU A 245 4.50 22.51 -11.76
C LEU A 245 5.24 23.77 -11.26
N ARG A 246 4.56 24.65 -10.50
CA ARG A 246 5.11 25.93 -10.06
C ARG A 246 6.17 25.77 -8.96
N GLY A 247 6.15 24.67 -8.22
CA GLY A 247 7.19 24.33 -7.25
C GLY A 247 8.58 24.09 -7.84
N GLY A 248 8.72 23.98 -9.17
CA GLY A 248 10.00 23.69 -9.84
C GLY A 248 10.77 24.89 -10.44
N ARG A 249 10.18 26.09 -10.49
CA ARG A 249 10.70 27.18 -11.37
C ARG A 249 11.17 28.46 -10.67
N GLY A 250 11.30 28.48 -9.34
CA GLY A 250 11.61 29.68 -8.57
C GLY A 250 13.10 30.06 -8.40
N GLY A 251 14.04 29.40 -9.08
CA GLY A 251 15.47 29.46 -8.70
C GLY A 251 16.45 30.24 -9.58
N ASN A 252 16.10 30.66 -10.80
CA ASN A 252 17.14 31.02 -11.80
C ASN A 252 17.05 32.42 -12.43
N ALA A 253 16.28 33.37 -11.88
CA ALA A 253 16.08 34.67 -12.51
C ALA A 253 17.08 35.78 -12.08
N GLY A 254 18.21 35.46 -11.45
CA GLY A 254 19.07 36.49 -10.82
C GLY A 254 20.58 36.45 -11.08
N ALA A 255 21.09 35.70 -12.06
CA ALA A 255 22.54 35.50 -12.21
C ALA A 255 23.21 36.24 -13.40
N ASN A 256 22.51 37.10 -14.13
CA ASN A 256 23.10 37.91 -15.21
C ASN A 256 22.76 39.40 -15.01
N SER A 257 23.41 40.06 -14.06
CA SER A 257 23.57 41.51 -14.01
C SER A 257 24.82 41.86 -13.22
#